data_AF-A0A849IM11-F1
#
_entry.id   AF-A0A849IM11-F1
#
_cell.length_a   1.000
_cell.length_b   1.000
_cell.length_c   1.000
_cell.angle_alpha   90.00
_cell.angle_beta   90.00
_cell.angle_gamma   90.00
#
_symmetry.space_group_name_H-M   'P 1'
#
loop_
_entity.id
_entity.type
_entity.pdbx_description
1 polymer ?
#
loop_
_entity_poly.entity_id
_entity_poly.type
_entity_poly.pdbx_seq_one_letter_code
_entity_poly.pdbx_strand_id
1 'polypeptide(L)'
;MTTESTEHIFLKELAKQYRAQDTYGTWDGKTDADLLSPYIVDKEKRREIPIMGDPDPETLWRLELFYNAIGLSVERLSGIMVSPMMKMSHEGFGRVVLTAGRLVVINKYLRDVHRFGFNDMQKLAQEGGKLVDASLEMIGKFPEVAKF
;
A
#
# COMPACT_ATOMS: atom_id res chain seq x y z
N MET A 1 -21.60 -5.69 -16.47
CA MET A 1 -20.45 -4.94 -15.93
C MET A 1 -19.61 -5.93 -15.16
N THR A 2 -18.42 -6.25 -15.64
CA THR A 2 -17.50 -7.14 -14.93
C THR A 2 -17.01 -6.38 -13.70
N THR A 3 -17.44 -6.77 -12.50
CA THR A 3 -16.97 -6.16 -11.26
C THR A 3 -15.47 -6.45 -11.16
N GLU A 4 -14.67 -5.40 -11.27
CA GLU A 4 -13.21 -5.47 -11.16
C GLU A 4 -12.83 -5.89 -9.73
N SER A 5 -11.92 -6.87 -9.57
CA SER A 5 -11.53 -7.34 -8.24
C SER A 5 -10.75 -6.27 -7.47
N THR A 6 -10.81 -6.31 -6.14
CA THR A 6 -10.07 -5.38 -5.28
C THR A 6 -8.56 -5.49 -5.45
N GLU A 7 -8.05 -6.69 -5.74
CA GLU A 7 -6.66 -6.94 -6.12
C GLU A 7 -6.24 -6.13 -7.36
N HIS A 8 -7.06 -6.13 -8.42
CA HIS A 8 -6.76 -5.45 -9.67
C HIS A 8 -6.91 -3.93 -9.55
N ILE A 9 -7.92 -3.47 -8.82
CA ILE A 9 -8.08 -2.05 -8.49
C ILE A 9 -6.86 -1.55 -7.72
N PHE A 10 -6.41 -2.30 -6.71
CA PHE A 10 -5.24 -1.96 -5.92
C PHE A 10 -3.98 -1.81 -6.77
N LEU A 11 -3.69 -2.77 -7.65
CA LEU A 11 -2.51 -2.67 -8.53
C LEU A 11 -2.56 -1.43 -9.43
N LYS A 12 -3.74 -1.10 -9.97
CA LYS A 12 -3.93 0.11 -10.79
C LYS A 12 -3.70 1.38 -10.00
N GLU A 13 -4.25 1.49 -8.80
CA GLU A 13 -4.03 2.66 -7.96
C GLU A 13 -2.57 2.76 -7.49
N LEU A 14 -1.88 1.63 -7.27
CA LEU A 14 -0.45 1.60 -6.96
C LEU A 14 0.41 2.07 -8.15
N ALA A 15 0.12 1.63 -9.37
CA ALA A 15 0.83 2.11 -10.55
C ALA A 15 0.60 3.62 -10.76
N LYS A 16 -0.62 4.12 -10.52
CA LYS A 16 -0.91 5.56 -10.56
C LYS A 16 -0.14 6.36 -9.53
N GLN A 17 0.09 5.82 -8.32
CA GLN A 17 0.94 6.47 -7.33
C GLN A 17 2.35 6.74 -7.88
N TYR A 18 2.95 5.79 -8.60
CA TYR A 18 4.22 6.03 -9.28
C TYR A 18 4.08 7.10 -10.37
N ARG A 19 3.10 6.96 -11.26
CA ARG A 19 2.89 7.92 -12.35
C ARG A 19 2.73 9.35 -11.86
N ALA A 20 2.09 9.56 -10.70
CA ALA A 20 1.93 10.88 -10.10
C ALA A 20 3.26 11.52 -9.64
N GLN A 21 4.28 10.71 -9.39
CA GLN A 21 5.61 11.15 -8.93
C GLN A 21 6.57 11.37 -10.10
N ASP A 22 6.21 10.93 -11.30
CA ASP A 22 7.04 11.02 -12.50
C ASP A 22 6.88 12.37 -13.23
N THR A 23 7.30 13.46 -12.58
CA THR A 23 7.11 14.82 -13.10
C THR A 23 7.79 15.07 -14.45
N TYR A 24 8.86 14.33 -14.76
CA TYR A 24 9.67 14.53 -15.97
C TYR A 24 9.49 13.42 -17.03
N GLY A 25 8.55 12.49 -16.85
CA GLY A 25 8.30 11.40 -17.80
C GLY A 25 9.44 10.37 -17.89
N THR A 26 10.21 10.19 -16.81
CA THR A 26 11.33 9.24 -16.74
C THR A 26 10.87 7.80 -16.91
N TRP A 27 9.61 7.50 -16.59
CA TRP A 27 9.02 6.18 -16.72
C TRP A 27 8.07 6.06 -17.91
N ASP A 28 8.06 7.04 -18.83
CA ASP A 28 7.32 6.94 -20.08
C ASP A 28 7.70 5.67 -20.85
N GLY A 29 6.69 4.93 -21.31
CA GLY A 29 6.88 3.65 -21.99
C GLY A 29 7.11 2.43 -21.10
N LYS A 30 7.35 2.58 -19.79
CA LYS A 30 7.32 1.44 -18.85
C LYS A 30 5.90 0.91 -18.70
N THR A 31 5.74 -0.39 -18.54
CA THR A 31 4.43 -0.97 -18.18
C THR A 31 4.16 -0.81 -16.68
N ASP A 32 2.91 -0.99 -16.26
CA ASP A 32 2.57 -1.00 -14.82
C ASP A 32 3.32 -2.11 -14.09
N ALA A 33 3.52 -3.27 -14.72
CA ALA A 33 4.32 -4.36 -14.15
C ALA A 33 5.79 -3.95 -13.94
N ASP A 34 6.37 -3.20 -14.87
CA ASP A 34 7.75 -2.71 -14.74
C ASP A 34 7.87 -1.69 -13.59
N LEU A 35 6.89 -0.79 -13.45
CA LEU A 35 6.84 0.17 -12.35
C LEU A 35 6.75 -0.51 -10.98
N LEU A 36 5.99 -1.59 -10.90
CA LEU A 36 5.74 -2.30 -9.66
C LEU A 36 6.77 -3.40 -9.38
N SER A 37 7.70 -3.65 -10.29
CA SER A 37 8.79 -4.62 -10.11
C SER A 37 9.64 -4.42 -8.84
N PRO A 38 9.86 -3.20 -8.30
CA PRO A 38 10.61 -3.01 -7.05
C PRO A 38 9.90 -3.58 -5.81
N TYR A 39 8.60 -3.88 -5.88
CA TYR A 39 7.90 -4.59 -4.81
C TYR A 39 8.20 -6.08 -4.82
N ILE A 40 8.77 -6.62 -5.90
CA ILE A 40 8.99 -8.05 -6.06
C ILE A 40 10.41 -8.39 -5.61
N VAL A 41 10.51 -9.02 -4.46
CA VAL A 41 11.78 -9.41 -3.85
C VAL A 41 11.75 -10.91 -3.61
N ASP A 42 12.73 -11.62 -4.17
CA ASP A 42 12.86 -13.05 -3.93
C ASP A 42 12.96 -13.37 -2.43
N LYS A 43 12.44 -14.52 -2.01
CA LYS A 43 12.36 -14.90 -0.60
C LYS A 43 13.75 -15.05 0.03
N GLU A 44 14.74 -15.55 -0.70
CA GLU A 44 16.11 -15.70 -0.22
C GLU A 44 16.76 -14.33 -0.11
N LYS A 45 16.70 -13.52 -1.16
CA LYS A 45 17.20 -12.13 -1.15
C LYS A 45 16.59 -11.31 -0.03
N ARG A 46 15.30 -11.44 0.24
CA ARG A 46 14.63 -10.72 1.34
C ARG A 46 15.19 -11.09 2.71
N ARG A 47 15.58 -12.36 2.91
CA ARG A 47 16.17 -12.83 4.18
C ARG A 47 17.61 -12.37 4.38
N GLU A 48 18.33 -12.12 3.30
CA GLU A 48 19.70 -11.63 3.33
C GLU A 48 19.77 -10.13 3.68
N ILE A 49 18.69 -9.37 3.48
CA ILE A 49 18.65 -7.95 3.84
C ILE A 49 18.87 -7.81 5.36
N PRO A 50 19.94 -7.10 5.78
CA PRO A 50 20.21 -6.84 7.19
C PRO A 50 19.15 -5.90 7.77
N ILE A 51 18.77 -6.14 9.03
CA ILE A 51 17.85 -5.28 9.79
C ILE A 51 18.70 -4.51 10.79
N MET A 52 19.50 -3.57 10.28
CA MET A 52 20.38 -2.75 11.10
C MET A 52 20.22 -1.28 10.71
N GLY A 53 20.07 -0.41 11.69
CA GLY A 53 19.81 1.01 11.46
C GLY A 53 18.44 1.26 10.83
N ASP A 54 18.23 2.46 10.29
CA ASP A 54 16.96 2.84 9.69
C ASP A 54 16.76 2.19 8.30
N PRO A 55 15.52 1.86 7.90
CA PRO A 55 15.26 1.40 6.54
C PRO A 55 15.65 2.45 5.50
N ASP A 56 16.06 1.97 4.32
CA ASP A 56 16.39 2.83 3.20
C ASP A 56 15.20 3.75 2.80
N PRO A 57 15.44 5.04 2.49
CA PRO A 57 14.38 5.98 2.11
C PRO A 57 13.50 5.51 0.95
N GLU A 58 14.05 4.80 -0.03
CA GLU A 58 13.28 4.25 -1.14
C GLU A 58 12.31 3.18 -0.64
N THR A 59 12.74 2.35 0.32
CA THR A 59 11.87 1.32 0.92
C THR A 59 10.73 1.95 1.71
N LEU A 60 11.00 3.03 2.45
CA LEU A 60 9.96 3.79 3.15
C LEU A 60 8.98 4.45 2.18
N TRP A 61 9.48 4.99 1.07
CA TRP A 61 8.64 5.59 0.04
C TRP A 61 7.75 4.55 -0.66
N ARG A 62 8.27 3.37 -1.01
CA ARG A 62 7.45 2.26 -1.53
C ARG A 62 6.37 1.83 -0.54
N LEU A 63 6.71 1.75 0.74
CA LEU A 63 5.76 1.41 1.79
C LEU A 63 4.64 2.47 1.90
N GLU A 64 4.99 3.75 1.79
CA GLU A 64 4.03 4.86 1.79
C GLU A 64 3.09 4.78 0.57
N LEU A 65 3.63 4.62 -0.65
CA LEU A 65 2.82 4.49 -1.86
C LEU A 65 1.89 3.26 -1.80
N PHE A 66 2.36 2.16 -1.22
CA PHE A 66 1.53 0.96 -1.00
C PHE A 66 0.28 1.26 -0.16
N TYR A 67 0.42 1.97 0.96
CA TYR A 67 -0.71 2.33 1.80
C TYR A 67 -1.58 3.45 1.21
N ASN A 68 -1.00 4.38 0.45
CA ASN A 68 -1.77 5.37 -0.32
C ASN A 68 -2.67 4.69 -1.34
N ALA A 69 -2.15 3.70 -2.07
CA ALA A 69 -2.90 2.94 -3.06
C ALA A 69 -4.08 2.18 -2.45
N ILE A 70 -3.94 1.66 -1.23
CA ILE A 70 -5.06 1.06 -0.48
C ILE A 70 -6.13 2.12 -0.20
N GLY A 71 -5.74 3.29 0.31
CA GLY A 71 -6.67 4.39 0.58
C GLY A 71 -7.48 4.82 -0.64
N LEU A 72 -6.80 5.04 -1.77
CA LEU A 72 -7.45 5.40 -3.04
C LEU A 72 -8.34 4.29 -3.60
N SER A 73 -7.95 3.03 -3.41
CA SER A 73 -8.77 1.88 -3.82
C SER A 73 -10.08 1.82 -3.04
N VAL A 74 -10.02 2.07 -1.73
CA VAL A 74 -11.21 2.12 -0.87
C VAL A 74 -12.09 3.31 -1.23
N GLU A 75 -11.51 4.48 -1.49
CA GLU A 75 -12.25 5.67 -1.93
C GLU A 75 -12.97 5.42 -3.26
N ARG A 76 -12.29 4.80 -4.23
CA ARG A 76 -12.89 4.42 -5.52
C ARG A 76 -14.11 3.49 -5.36
N LEU A 77 -14.06 2.58 -4.40
CA LEU A 77 -15.09 1.56 -4.19
C LEU A 77 -16.25 2.03 -3.28
N SER A 78 -15.99 2.93 -2.34
CA SER A 78 -16.95 3.37 -1.33
C SER A 78 -17.43 4.81 -1.47
N GLY A 79 -16.69 5.64 -2.21
CA GLY A 79 -16.87 7.09 -2.25
C GLY A 79 -16.42 7.81 -0.97
N ILE A 80 -15.77 7.10 -0.03
CA ILE A 80 -15.29 7.66 1.23
C ILE A 80 -13.77 7.75 1.17
N MET A 81 -13.26 8.97 1.35
CA MET A 81 -11.83 9.23 1.36
C MET A 81 -11.15 8.47 2.51
N VAL A 82 -10.06 7.77 2.19
CA VAL A 82 -9.23 7.06 3.15
C VAL A 82 -7.78 7.49 2.97
N SER A 83 -7.16 7.95 4.04
CA SER A 83 -5.76 8.40 4.04
C SER A 83 -4.93 7.64 5.07
N PRO A 84 -3.66 7.32 4.76
CA PRO A 84 -2.75 6.72 5.71
C PRO A 84 -2.05 7.78 6.58
N MET A 85 -1.70 7.37 7.79
CA MET A 85 -0.76 8.05 8.67
C MET A 85 0.24 7.01 9.16
N MET A 86 1.51 7.25 8.89
CA MET A 86 2.60 6.36 9.26
C MET A 86 3.57 7.05 10.21
N LYS A 87 3.94 6.34 11.28
CA LYS A 87 5.03 6.74 12.17
C LYS A 87 6.02 5.59 12.26
N MET A 88 7.21 5.83 11.73
CA MET A 88 8.36 4.94 11.88
C MET A 88 9.16 5.34 13.13
N SER A 89 9.66 4.31 13.81
CA SER A 89 10.71 4.36 14.82
C SER A 89 12.05 4.01 14.16
N HIS A 90 13.11 4.05 14.95
CA HIS A 90 14.40 3.47 14.55
C HIS A 90 14.29 1.96 14.30
N GLU A 91 15.24 1.41 13.55
CA GLU A 91 15.41 -0.04 13.34
C GLU A 91 14.27 -0.74 12.58
N GLY A 92 13.48 0.01 11.79
CA GLY A 92 12.46 -0.58 10.92
C GLY A 92 11.19 -1.05 11.64
N PHE A 93 10.96 -0.56 12.85
CA PHE A 93 9.70 -0.69 13.58
C PHE A 93 8.82 0.52 13.33
N GLY A 94 7.51 0.33 13.34
CA GLY A 94 6.59 1.46 13.20
C GLY A 94 5.14 1.07 13.31
N ARG A 95 4.29 2.04 13.01
CA ARG A 95 2.85 1.86 12.93
C ARG A 95 2.30 2.64 11.76
N VAL A 96 1.38 2.02 11.02
CA VAL A 96 0.57 2.67 10.01
C VAL A 96 -0.89 2.47 10.37
N VAL A 97 -1.64 3.57 10.28
CA VAL A 97 -3.10 3.57 10.39
C VAL A 97 -3.68 4.16 9.12
N LEU A 98 -4.80 3.62 8.64
CA LEU A 98 -5.60 4.28 7.61
C LEU A 98 -6.89 4.76 8.26
N THR A 99 -7.30 5.97 7.93
CA THR A 99 -8.48 6.61 8.52
C THR A 99 -9.49 7.04 7.47
N ALA A 100 -10.75 6.77 7.73
CA ALA A 100 -11.92 7.26 7.00
C ALA A 100 -12.73 8.15 7.95
N GLY A 101 -12.80 9.45 7.72
CA GLY A 101 -13.39 10.38 8.70
C GLY A 101 -12.71 10.25 10.07
N ARG A 102 -13.43 9.76 11.09
CA ARG A 102 -12.88 9.46 12.43
C ARG A 102 -12.66 7.98 12.71
N LEU A 103 -12.88 7.11 11.73
CA LEU A 103 -12.75 5.66 11.84
C LEU A 103 -11.34 5.22 11.43
N VAL A 104 -10.67 4.44 12.28
CA VAL A 104 -9.45 3.71 11.88
C VAL A 104 -9.86 2.42 11.19
N VAL A 105 -9.66 2.35 9.87
CA VAL A 105 -10.04 1.18 9.04
C VAL A 105 -8.94 0.14 8.94
N ILE A 106 -7.67 0.57 9.03
CA ILE A 106 -6.50 -0.32 9.18
C ILE A 106 -5.67 0.17 10.34
N ASN A 107 -5.17 -0.77 11.14
CA ASN A 107 -4.22 -0.53 12.21
C ASN A 107 -3.14 -1.61 12.19
N LYS A 108 -1.96 -1.29 11.66
CA LYS A 108 -0.89 -2.25 11.47
C LYS A 108 0.39 -1.79 12.16
N TYR A 109 0.92 -2.66 13.02
CA TYR A 109 2.28 -2.53 13.52
C TYR A 109 3.25 -3.14 12.52
N LEU A 110 4.29 -2.39 12.18
CA LEU A 110 5.31 -2.74 11.21
C LEU A 110 6.58 -3.17 11.93
N ARG A 111 7.24 -4.19 11.38
CA ARG A 111 8.52 -4.74 11.83
C ARG A 111 9.32 -5.13 10.60
N ASP A 112 10.64 -5.14 10.73
CA ASP A 112 11.57 -5.54 9.68
C ASP A 112 11.31 -4.81 8.35
N VAL A 113 10.98 -3.50 8.40
CA VAL A 113 10.57 -2.74 7.20
C VAL A 113 11.65 -2.72 6.12
N HIS A 114 12.93 -2.89 6.48
CA HIS A 114 14.03 -3.12 5.52
C HIS A 114 13.71 -4.20 4.49
N ARG A 115 12.92 -5.21 4.90
CA ARG A 115 12.55 -6.38 4.10
C ARG A 115 11.23 -6.22 3.36
N PHE A 116 10.65 -5.02 3.32
CA PHE A 116 9.37 -4.80 2.66
C PHE A 116 9.42 -5.19 1.17
N GLY A 117 8.54 -6.10 0.79
CA GLY A 117 8.40 -6.64 -0.56
C GLY A 117 7.52 -7.90 -0.58
N PHE A 118 7.23 -8.40 -1.78
CA PHE A 118 6.38 -9.56 -2.05
C PHE A 118 7.10 -10.55 -2.98
N ASN A 119 6.73 -11.83 -2.92
CA ASN A 119 7.46 -12.87 -3.67
C ASN A 119 7.19 -12.78 -5.18
N ASP A 120 6.00 -12.32 -5.55
CA ASP A 120 5.54 -12.17 -6.91
C ASP A 120 4.39 -11.13 -6.97
N MET A 121 3.98 -10.78 -8.19
CA MET A 121 2.92 -9.79 -8.44
C MET A 121 1.57 -10.23 -7.89
N GLN A 122 1.27 -11.53 -7.94
CA GLN A 122 0.01 -12.07 -7.42
C GLN A 122 -0.07 -11.88 -5.91
N LYS A 123 1.03 -12.11 -5.20
CA LYS A 123 1.11 -11.94 -3.76
C LYS A 123 1.01 -10.46 -3.36
N LEU A 124 1.62 -9.56 -4.12
CA LEU A 124 1.42 -8.12 -3.95
C LEU A 124 -0.06 -7.74 -4.08
N ALA A 125 -0.72 -8.21 -5.15
CA ALA A 125 -2.11 -7.92 -5.44
C ALA A 125 -3.04 -8.45 -4.33
N GLN A 126 -2.84 -9.69 -3.89
CA GLN A 126 -3.62 -10.34 -2.83
C GLN A 126 -3.49 -9.61 -1.49
N GLU A 127 -2.28 -9.23 -1.08
CA GLU A 127 -2.08 -8.57 0.21
C GLU A 127 -2.64 -7.13 0.20
N GLY A 128 -2.52 -6.40 -0.91
CA GLY A 128 -3.19 -5.11 -1.07
C GLY A 128 -4.71 -5.23 -1.09
N GLY A 129 -5.25 -6.16 -1.90
CA GLY A 129 -6.69 -6.42 -2.02
C GLY A 129 -7.34 -6.79 -0.68
N LYS A 130 -6.70 -7.64 0.13
CA LYS A 130 -7.18 -7.98 1.48
C LYS A 130 -7.32 -6.76 2.39
N LEU A 131 -6.39 -5.80 2.31
CA LEU A 131 -6.44 -4.59 3.12
C LEU A 131 -7.54 -3.63 2.63
N VAL A 132 -7.80 -3.60 1.32
CA VAL A 132 -8.95 -2.89 0.73
C VAL A 132 -10.26 -3.49 1.23
N ASP A 133 -10.42 -4.81 1.12
CA ASP A 133 -11.62 -5.53 1.56
C ASP A 133 -11.89 -5.32 3.06
N ALA A 134 -10.86 -5.46 3.89
CA ALA A 134 -10.97 -5.24 5.34
C ALA A 134 -11.37 -3.79 5.66
N SER A 135 -10.87 -2.82 4.91
CA SER A 135 -11.24 -1.41 5.09
C SER A 135 -12.70 -1.15 4.72
N LEU A 136 -13.17 -1.71 3.60
CA LEU A 136 -14.56 -1.63 3.17
C LEU A 136 -15.51 -2.29 4.17
N GLU A 137 -15.11 -3.44 4.74
CA GLU A 137 -15.86 -4.11 5.80
C GLU A 137 -16.00 -3.21 7.04
N MET A 138 -14.90 -2.58 7.48
CA MET A 138 -14.92 -1.67 8.63
C MET A 138 -15.81 -0.45 8.38
N ILE A 139 -15.74 0.15 7.19
CA ILE A 139 -16.59 1.27 6.78
C ILE A 139 -18.07 0.84 6.76
N GLY A 140 -18.38 -0.34 6.22
CA GLY A 140 -19.73 -0.87 6.17
C GLY A 140 -20.34 -1.12 7.56
N LYS A 141 -19.51 -1.49 8.55
CA LYS A 141 -19.94 -1.68 9.94
C LYS A 141 -20.17 -0.37 10.70
N PHE A 142 -19.43 0.69 10.39
CA PHE A 142 -19.47 1.97 11.11
C PHE A 142 -19.58 3.19 10.16
N PRO A 143 -20.60 3.26 9.30
CA PRO A 143 -20.70 4.28 8.26
C PRO A 143 -20.82 5.71 8.81
N GLU A 144 -21.44 5.90 9.98
CA GLU A 144 -21.59 7.19 10.64
C GLU A 144 -20.25 7.74 11.16
N VAL A 145 -19.30 6.87 11.53
CA VAL A 145 -17.96 7.28 11.96
C VAL A 145 -17.06 7.55 10.74
N ALA A 146 -17.26 6.78 9.68
CA ALA A 146 -16.52 6.91 8.43
C ALA A 146 -16.87 8.19 7.64
N LYS A 147 -18.14 8.63 7.71
CA LYS A 147 -18.67 9.83 7.03
C LYS A 147 -18.77 11.06 7.94
N PHE A 148 -18.09 11.03 9.08
CA PHE A 148 -18.15 12.09 10.09
C PHE A 148 -17.73 13.45 9.52
#